data_AF-A0A5A7RXW0-F1
#
_entry.id   AF-A0A5A7RXW0-F1
#
_cell.length_a   1.000
_cell.length_b   1.000
_cell.length_c   1.000
_cell.angle_alpha   90.00
_cell.angle_beta   90.00
_cell.angle_gamma   90.00
#
_symmetry.space_group_name_H-M   'P 1'
#
loop_
_entity.id
_entity.type
_entity.pdbx_description
1 polymer ?
#
loop_
_entity_poly.entity_id
_entity_poly.type
_entity_poly.pdbx_seq_one_letter_code
_entity_poly.pdbx_strand_id
1 'polypeptide(L)'
;MYCIAYKHFQIKLLPIFFIILLRKILILVTSYFLQSMNLKKLQEQRIRDILDEKQKWSLPIVEKDASIKKVLAILTARDHVWVVEKKGSKKLCGVITESDVLHLLAPPRVPRYTFGKKYSISLLYKTARKAKDIMCKRVARCSLEDKVGDTLTKMVNSGLRRLPIVENDEIIGEITAHYILQKLLGKI
;
A
#
# COMPACT_ATOMS: atom_id res chain seq x y z
N MET A 1 70.66 -6.01 -12.70
CA MET A 1 69.57 -7.00 -12.51
C MET A 1 68.46 -6.31 -11.71
N TYR A 2 67.21 -6.35 -12.20
CA TYR A 2 65.96 -5.87 -11.56
C TYR A 2 65.83 -4.37 -11.20
N CYS A 3 65.49 -3.50 -12.16
CA CYS A 3 64.77 -2.25 -11.81
C CYS A 3 64.00 -1.55 -12.96
N ILE A 4 64.20 -1.93 -14.23
CA ILE A 4 63.57 -1.23 -15.37
C ILE A 4 62.21 -1.83 -15.80
N ALA A 5 61.88 -3.04 -15.37
CA ALA A 5 60.64 -3.72 -15.79
C ALA A 5 59.35 -3.19 -15.15
N TYR A 6 59.40 -2.50 -14.00
CA TYR A 6 58.20 -2.06 -13.27
C TYR A 6 57.58 -0.76 -13.82
N LYS A 7 58.39 0.13 -14.41
CA LYS A 7 57.91 1.44 -14.90
C LYS A 7 57.13 1.35 -16.22
N HIS A 8 57.43 0.35 -17.05
CA HIS A 8 56.69 0.09 -18.29
C HIS A 8 55.38 -0.69 -18.08
N PHE A 9 55.23 -1.40 -16.96
CA PHE A 9 54.03 -2.20 -16.68
C PHE A 9 52.86 -1.35 -16.14
N GLN A 10 53.12 -0.31 -15.35
CA GLN A 10 52.06 0.55 -14.80
C GLN A 10 51.34 1.42 -15.85
N ILE A 11 52.00 1.81 -16.95
CA ILE A 11 51.41 2.73 -17.95
C ILE A 11 50.43 2.01 -18.90
N LYS A 12 50.58 0.69 -19.12
CA LYS A 12 49.68 -0.10 -19.97
C LYS A 12 48.37 -0.53 -19.27
N LEU A 13 48.30 -0.46 -17.94
CA LEU A 13 47.09 -0.82 -17.17
C LEU A 13 46.08 0.32 -17.01
N LEU A 14 46.49 1.59 -17.13
CA LEU A 14 45.60 2.76 -17.08
C LEU A 14 44.43 2.71 -18.10
N PRO A 15 44.64 2.41 -19.40
CA PRO A 15 43.54 2.36 -20.36
C PRO A 15 42.57 1.21 -20.07
N ILE A 16 43.06 0.07 -19.58
CA ILE A 16 42.23 -1.08 -19.22
C ILE A 16 41.36 -0.75 -18.00
N PHE A 17 41.93 -0.10 -16.98
CA PHE A 17 41.19 0.35 -15.81
C PHE A 17 40.12 1.40 -16.17
N PHE A 18 40.46 2.33 -17.06
CA PHE A 18 39.53 3.34 -17.57
C PHE A 18 38.39 2.72 -18.40
N ILE A 19 38.67 1.72 -19.25
CA ILE A 19 37.66 0.98 -20.00
C ILE A 19 36.74 0.19 -19.07
N ILE A 20 37.29 -0.47 -18.03
CA ILE A 20 36.49 -1.19 -17.02
C ILE A 20 35.60 -0.22 -16.23
N LEU A 21 36.12 0.95 -15.86
CA LEU A 21 35.37 1.99 -15.16
C LEU A 21 34.24 2.57 -16.03
N LEU A 22 34.52 2.91 -17.28
CA LEU A 22 33.52 3.36 -18.25
C LEU A 22 32.45 2.30 -18.48
N ARG A 23 32.83 1.02 -18.57
CA ARG A 23 31.87 -0.09 -18.72
C ARG A 23 31.00 -0.24 -17.47
N LYS A 24 31.56 -0.12 -16.26
CA LYS A 24 30.78 -0.10 -15.01
C LYS A 24 29.82 1.07 -14.93
N ILE A 25 30.27 2.27 -15.31
CA ILE A 25 29.43 3.48 -15.36
C ILE A 25 28.30 3.29 -16.38
N LEU A 26 28.61 2.79 -17.59
CA LEU A 26 27.60 2.54 -18.61
C LEU A 26 26.57 1.50 -18.17
N ILE A 27 26.99 0.43 -17.47
CA ILE A 27 26.07 -0.57 -16.88
C ILE A 27 25.18 0.06 -15.80
N LEU A 28 25.75 0.89 -14.93
CA LEU A 28 24.99 1.62 -13.92
C LEU A 28 23.97 2.57 -14.55
N VAL A 29 24.40 3.40 -15.51
CA VAL A 29 23.54 4.36 -16.21
C VAL A 29 22.42 3.64 -16.97
N THR A 30 22.73 2.55 -17.67
CA THR A 30 21.71 1.75 -18.37
C THR A 30 20.75 1.06 -17.40
N SER A 31 21.23 0.54 -16.27
CA SER A 31 20.40 -0.04 -15.22
C SER A 31 19.43 0.98 -14.61
N TYR A 32 19.95 2.15 -14.19
CA TYR A 32 19.11 3.25 -13.68
C TYR A 32 18.10 3.73 -14.73
N PHE A 33 18.52 3.87 -15.99
CA PHE A 33 17.65 4.28 -17.08
C PHE A 33 16.53 3.26 -17.33
N LEU A 34 16.83 1.97 -17.38
CA LEU A 34 15.85 0.88 -17.49
C LEU A 34 14.86 0.89 -16.32
N GLN A 35 15.34 1.09 -15.10
CA GLN A 35 14.49 1.17 -13.91
C GLN A 35 13.55 2.37 -13.97
N SER A 36 14.02 3.52 -14.46
CA SER A 36 13.19 4.72 -14.66
C SER A 36 12.12 4.54 -15.73
N MET A 37 12.43 3.82 -16.82
CA MET A 37 11.47 3.48 -17.88
C MET A 37 10.39 2.52 -17.39
N ASN A 38 10.76 1.51 -16.60
CA ASN A 38 9.81 0.57 -16.02
C ASN A 38 8.83 1.25 -15.07
N LEU A 39 9.30 2.23 -14.28
CA LEU A 39 8.43 2.98 -13.37
C LEU A 39 7.40 3.82 -14.14
N LYS A 40 7.83 4.58 -15.16
CA LYS A 40 6.91 5.38 -15.99
C LYS A 40 5.89 4.48 -16.70
N LYS A 41 6.36 3.36 -17.26
CA LYS A 41 5.50 2.38 -17.91
C LYS A 41 4.44 1.84 -16.94
N LEU A 42 4.83 1.46 -15.73
CA LEU A 42 3.91 0.96 -14.71
C LEU A 42 2.88 2.01 -14.31
N GLN A 43 3.29 3.27 -14.11
CA GLN A 43 2.39 4.35 -13.73
C GLN A 43 1.28 4.61 -14.76
N GLU A 44 1.56 4.39 -16.04
CA GLU A 44 0.61 4.56 -17.15
C GLU A 44 -0.34 3.37 -17.36
N GLN A 45 -0.03 2.20 -16.80
CA GLN A 45 -0.92 1.03 -16.89
C GLN A 45 -2.20 1.25 -16.10
N ARG A 46 -3.29 0.62 -16.55
CA ARG A 46 -4.54 0.60 -15.78
C ARG A 46 -4.47 -0.47 -14.70
N ILE A 47 -5.26 -0.26 -13.65
CA ILE A 47 -5.38 -1.18 -12.54
C ILE A 47 -5.79 -2.57 -13.03
N ARG A 48 -6.76 -2.67 -13.96
CA ARG A 48 -7.18 -3.94 -14.57
C ARG A 48 -6.06 -4.72 -15.27
N ASP A 49 -5.06 -4.03 -15.81
CA ASP A 49 -3.99 -4.65 -16.59
C ASP A 49 -2.90 -5.26 -15.70
N ILE A 50 -2.83 -4.82 -14.43
CA ILE A 50 -1.83 -5.28 -13.47
C ILE A 50 -2.37 -6.27 -12.45
N LEU A 51 -3.70 -6.40 -12.31
CA LEU A 51 -4.35 -7.20 -11.27
C LEU A 51 -4.47 -8.68 -11.63
N ASP A 52 -3.85 -9.53 -10.82
CA ASP A 52 -4.03 -10.99 -10.90
C ASP A 52 -5.35 -11.43 -10.21
N GLU A 53 -5.89 -12.58 -10.63
CA GLU A 53 -7.16 -13.11 -10.11
C GLU A 53 -7.17 -13.31 -8.59
N LYS A 54 -6.02 -13.64 -7.98
CA LYS A 54 -5.90 -13.85 -6.53
C LYS A 54 -6.38 -12.64 -5.71
N GLN A 55 -6.27 -11.43 -6.26
CA GLN A 55 -6.57 -10.18 -5.56
C GLN A 55 -8.06 -9.83 -5.62
N LYS A 56 -8.84 -10.58 -6.42
CA LYS A 56 -10.29 -10.44 -6.53
C LYS A 56 -11.05 -11.20 -5.42
N TRP A 57 -10.47 -12.25 -4.82
CA TRP A 57 -11.26 -13.26 -4.10
C TRP A 57 -11.05 -13.37 -2.58
N SER A 58 -10.05 -12.70 -1.97
CA SER A 58 -9.79 -12.79 -0.51
C SER A 58 -9.89 -11.45 0.22
N LEU A 59 -11.05 -10.81 0.13
CA LEU A 59 -11.33 -9.54 0.79
C LEU A 59 -11.86 -9.76 2.23
N PRO A 60 -11.26 -9.12 3.25
CA PRO A 60 -11.80 -9.15 4.60
C PRO A 60 -13.06 -8.28 4.68
N ILE A 61 -14.23 -8.83 4.35
CA ILE A 61 -15.50 -8.10 4.29
C ILE A 61 -16.41 -8.43 5.48
N VAL A 62 -17.03 -7.40 6.05
CA VAL A 62 -18.14 -7.52 7.01
C VAL A 62 -19.31 -6.63 6.62
N GLU A 63 -20.51 -7.02 7.02
CA GLU A 63 -21.68 -6.15 6.90
C GLU A 63 -21.62 -5.04 7.96
N LYS A 64 -22.21 -3.87 7.66
CA LYS A 64 -22.22 -2.71 8.55
C LYS A 64 -22.84 -2.99 9.92
N ASP A 65 -23.76 -3.95 10.00
CA ASP A 65 -24.44 -4.34 11.23
C ASP A 65 -23.75 -5.52 11.96
N ALA A 66 -22.61 -6.01 11.45
CA ALA A 66 -21.82 -7.06 12.10
C ALA A 66 -21.32 -6.63 13.47
N SER A 67 -21.23 -7.58 14.41
CA SER A 67 -20.75 -7.31 15.76
C SER A 67 -19.27 -6.94 15.80
N ILE A 68 -18.88 -6.12 16.79
CA ILE A 68 -17.46 -5.77 16.99
C ILE A 68 -16.59 -7.02 17.17
N LYS A 69 -17.07 -8.06 17.88
CA LYS A 69 -16.33 -9.32 18.06
C LYS A 69 -15.92 -9.93 16.72
N LYS A 70 -16.80 -9.89 15.72
CA LYS A 70 -16.51 -10.39 14.37
C LYS A 70 -15.45 -9.54 13.66
N VAL A 71 -15.54 -8.21 13.79
CA VAL A 71 -14.52 -7.30 13.25
C VAL A 71 -13.16 -7.60 13.87
N LEU A 72 -13.08 -7.68 15.21
CA LEU A 72 -11.84 -7.97 15.92
C LEU A 72 -11.23 -9.32 15.52
N ALA A 73 -12.06 -10.36 15.38
CA ALA A 73 -11.58 -11.69 14.96
C ALA A 73 -10.99 -11.72 13.55
N ILE A 74 -11.41 -10.81 12.65
CA ILE A 74 -10.77 -10.66 11.34
C ILE A 74 -9.47 -9.87 11.50
N LEU A 75 -9.49 -8.83 12.33
CA LEU A 75 -8.32 -7.98 12.57
C LEU A 75 -7.15 -8.71 13.24
N THR A 76 -7.38 -9.85 13.91
CA THR A 76 -6.28 -10.68 14.44
C THR A 76 -5.46 -11.38 13.36
N ALA A 77 -5.98 -11.48 12.13
CA ALA A 77 -5.31 -12.15 11.01
C ALA A 77 -5.03 -11.23 9.83
N ARG A 78 -5.60 -10.01 9.82
CA ARG A 78 -5.55 -9.04 8.72
C ARG A 78 -5.52 -7.63 9.30
N ASP A 79 -4.76 -6.71 8.72
CA ASP A 79 -4.67 -5.35 9.31
C ASP A 79 -5.89 -4.44 9.02
N HIS A 80 -6.85 -4.90 8.22
CA HIS A 80 -8.07 -4.15 7.88
C HIS A 80 -9.29 -5.03 7.61
N VAL A 81 -10.46 -4.40 7.63
CA VAL A 81 -11.75 -4.96 7.24
C VAL A 81 -12.51 -3.92 6.42
N TRP A 82 -13.01 -4.33 5.25
CA TRP A 82 -13.96 -3.56 4.45
C TRP A 82 -15.37 -3.76 4.99
N VAL A 83 -16.09 -2.66 5.19
CA VAL A 83 -17.47 -2.69 5.67
C VAL A 83 -18.39 -2.42 4.49
N VAL A 84 -19.33 -3.35 4.26
CA VAL A 84 -20.32 -3.25 3.18
C VAL A 84 -21.73 -3.15 3.74
N GLU A 85 -22.68 -2.66 2.93
CA GLU A 85 -24.08 -2.54 3.31
C GLU A 85 -24.68 -3.91 3.65
N LYS A 86 -24.55 -4.87 2.72
CA LYS A 86 -24.94 -6.28 2.85
C LYS A 86 -23.98 -7.15 2.03
N LYS A 87 -23.80 -8.42 2.40
CA LYS A 87 -22.92 -9.35 1.65
C LYS A 87 -23.34 -9.56 0.19
N GLY A 88 -24.65 -9.48 -0.10
CA GLY A 88 -25.18 -9.67 -1.45
C GLY A 88 -24.77 -8.56 -2.41
N SER A 89 -24.99 -7.29 -2.03
CA SER A 89 -24.66 -6.15 -2.88
C SER A 89 -23.20 -5.71 -2.77
N LYS A 90 -22.47 -6.12 -1.72
CA LYS A 90 -21.07 -5.68 -1.46
C LYS A 90 -20.84 -4.17 -1.57
N LYS A 91 -21.89 -3.35 -1.42
CA LYS A 91 -21.82 -1.91 -1.54
C LYS A 91 -20.91 -1.37 -0.44
N LEU A 92 -19.80 -0.72 -0.81
CA LEU A 92 -18.79 -0.29 0.14
C LEU A 92 -19.33 0.87 1.00
N CYS A 93 -19.31 0.70 2.33
CA CYS A 93 -19.77 1.70 3.30
C CYS A 93 -18.64 2.31 4.13
N GLY A 94 -17.53 1.58 4.31
CA GLY A 94 -16.45 2.02 5.18
C GLY A 94 -15.29 1.06 5.25
N VAL A 95 -14.31 1.43 6.06
CA VAL A 95 -13.16 0.60 6.42
C VAL A 95 -12.92 0.69 7.92
N ILE A 96 -12.44 -0.41 8.50
CA ILE A 96 -11.93 -0.47 9.87
C ILE A 96 -10.53 -1.04 9.80
N THR A 97 -9.56 -0.35 10.38
CA THR A 97 -8.17 -0.80 10.48
C THR A 97 -7.81 -1.14 11.93
N GLU A 98 -6.70 -1.86 12.11
CA GLU A 98 -6.15 -2.09 13.45
C GLU A 98 -5.89 -0.77 14.18
N SER A 99 -5.38 0.26 13.48
CA SER A 99 -5.13 1.58 14.05
C SER A 99 -6.41 2.21 14.61
N ASP A 100 -7.54 2.09 13.91
CA ASP A 100 -8.84 2.59 14.39
C ASP A 100 -9.25 1.89 15.69
N VAL A 101 -9.08 0.57 15.76
CA VAL A 101 -9.40 -0.22 16.96
C VAL A 101 -8.46 0.11 18.12
N LEU A 102 -7.16 0.29 17.86
CA LEU A 102 -6.19 0.68 18.90
C LEU A 102 -6.57 2.02 19.53
N HIS A 103 -7.04 2.99 18.75
CA HIS A 103 -7.52 4.26 19.29
C HIS A 103 -8.77 4.11 20.18
N LEU A 104 -9.59 3.09 19.94
CA LEU A 104 -10.78 2.80 20.76
C LEU A 104 -10.47 2.00 22.03
N LEU A 105 -9.40 1.20 22.00
CA LEU A 105 -8.91 0.39 23.14
C LEU A 105 -7.96 1.16 24.04
N ALA A 106 -7.22 2.12 23.48
CA ALA A 106 -6.28 2.92 24.24
C ALA A 106 -7.02 3.67 25.36
N PRO A 107 -6.45 3.72 26.58
CA PRO A 107 -7.00 4.56 27.62
C PRO A 107 -7.07 6.00 27.07
N PRO A 108 -8.15 6.74 27.35
CA PRO A 108 -8.30 8.09 26.85
C PRO A 108 -7.09 8.90 27.29
N ARG A 109 -6.21 9.24 26.34
CA ARG A 109 -5.18 10.25 26.58
C ARG A 109 -5.92 11.57 26.65
N VAL A 110 -6.31 11.97 27.85
CA VAL A 110 -6.74 13.33 28.13
C VAL A 110 -5.49 14.17 28.36
N PRO A 111 -4.99 14.96 27.38
CA PRO A 111 -4.14 16.07 27.74
C PRO A 111 -4.94 16.97 28.68
N ARG A 112 -4.32 17.40 29.79
CA ARG A 112 -4.94 18.19 30.88
C ARG A 112 -5.64 19.49 30.42
N TYR A 113 -5.53 19.86 29.15
CA TYR A 113 -5.92 21.17 28.62
C TYR A 113 -6.97 21.13 27.49
N THR A 114 -7.54 19.98 27.11
CA THR A 114 -8.59 19.95 26.09
C THR A 114 -9.98 19.80 26.72
N PHE A 115 -10.50 20.89 27.27
CA PHE A 115 -11.95 21.09 27.37
C PHE A 115 -12.53 21.07 25.95
N GLY A 116 -13.42 20.12 25.62
CA GLY A 116 -14.27 20.20 24.43
C GLY A 116 -14.07 19.15 23.31
N LYS A 117 -13.05 18.28 23.34
CA LYS A 117 -12.98 17.16 22.38
C LYS A 117 -13.62 15.89 22.97
N LYS A 118 -14.88 15.64 22.59
CA LYS A 118 -15.61 14.38 22.88
C LYS A 118 -14.90 13.20 22.20
N TYR A 119 -14.03 12.51 22.93
CA TYR A 119 -13.73 11.10 22.65
C TYR A 119 -14.86 10.24 23.22
N SER A 120 -16.06 10.29 22.62
CA SER A 120 -17.28 9.67 23.16
C SER A 120 -17.58 8.26 22.64
N ILE A 121 -16.74 7.71 21.77
CA ILE A 121 -16.83 6.31 21.31
C ILE A 121 -15.65 5.56 21.94
N SER A 122 -15.94 4.77 22.97
CA SER A 122 -14.99 3.83 23.55
C SER A 122 -15.61 2.46 23.59
N LEU A 123 -14.84 1.44 23.26
CA LEU A 123 -15.22 0.06 23.48
C LEU A 123 -15.40 -0.24 24.98
N LEU A 124 -14.68 0.48 25.86
CA LEU A 124 -14.83 0.35 27.31
C LEU A 124 -16.22 0.76 27.80
N TYR A 125 -16.84 1.78 27.19
CA TYR A 125 -18.17 2.26 27.59
C TYR A 125 -19.32 1.54 26.86
N LYS A 126 -19.06 0.48 26.10
CA LYS A 126 -20.06 -0.33 25.35
C LYS A 126 -20.97 0.46 24.39
N THR A 127 -20.54 1.65 23.96
CA THR A 127 -21.34 2.52 23.07
C THR A 127 -21.30 2.06 21.61
N ALA A 128 -20.20 1.42 21.18
CA ALA A 128 -20.07 0.83 19.86
C ALA A 128 -20.38 -0.67 19.91
N ARG A 129 -21.38 -1.12 19.15
CA ARG A 129 -21.80 -2.54 19.09
C ARG A 129 -21.65 -3.16 17.72
N LYS A 130 -21.64 -2.34 16.68
CA LYS A 130 -21.64 -2.75 15.27
C LYS A 130 -20.49 -2.12 14.49
N ALA A 131 -20.09 -2.76 13.39
CA ALA A 131 -19.03 -2.28 12.51
C ALA A 131 -19.24 -0.81 12.08
N LYS A 132 -20.49 -0.44 11.73
CA LYS A 132 -20.85 0.94 11.34
C LYS A 132 -20.61 2.00 12.41
N ASP A 133 -20.53 1.61 13.68
CA ASP A 133 -20.33 2.53 14.79
C ASP A 133 -18.86 2.97 14.91
N ILE A 134 -17.93 2.17 14.37
CA ILE A 134 -16.48 2.39 14.47
C ILE A 134 -15.77 2.55 13.12
N MET A 135 -16.46 2.32 12.00
CA MET A 135 -15.86 2.43 10.67
C MET A 135 -15.58 3.88 10.27
N CYS A 136 -14.47 4.07 9.56
CA CYS A 136 -14.28 5.29 8.79
C CYS A 136 -15.15 5.23 7.53
N LYS A 137 -16.04 6.21 7.37
CA LYS A 137 -16.98 6.30 6.23
C LYS A 137 -16.34 6.87 4.96
N ARG A 138 -15.27 7.67 5.11
CA ARG A 138 -14.58 8.30 3.98
C ARG A 138 -13.48 7.38 3.49
N VAL A 139 -13.81 6.54 2.52
CA VAL A 139 -12.87 5.58 1.93
C VAL A 139 -12.40 6.10 0.58
N ALA A 140 -11.11 6.39 0.47
CA ALA A 140 -10.50 6.61 -0.84
C ALA A 140 -10.60 5.31 -1.66
N ARG A 141 -11.04 5.40 -2.91
CA ARG A 141 -11.33 4.24 -3.77
C ARG A 141 -10.64 4.37 -5.12
N CYS A 142 -10.29 3.23 -5.72
CA CYS A 142 -9.86 3.16 -7.11
C CYS A 142 -10.84 2.35 -7.96
N SER A 143 -10.79 2.56 -9.27
CA SER A 143 -11.49 1.76 -10.26
C SER A 143 -10.51 0.90 -11.05
N LEU A 144 -11.04 -0.09 -11.78
CA LEU A 144 -10.26 -0.89 -12.74
C LEU A 144 -9.66 -0.05 -13.88
N GLU A 145 -10.25 1.10 -14.17
CA GLU A 145 -9.86 2.00 -15.26
C GLU A 145 -8.88 3.09 -14.82
N ASP A 146 -8.70 3.27 -13.50
CA ASP A 146 -7.71 4.20 -12.96
C ASP A 146 -6.30 3.77 -13.38
N LYS A 147 -5.41 4.75 -13.58
CA LYS A 147 -3.98 4.46 -13.76
C LYS A 147 -3.34 4.08 -12.43
N VAL A 148 -2.26 3.31 -12.49
CA VAL A 148 -1.44 2.99 -11.29
C VAL A 148 -0.88 4.26 -10.67
N GLY A 149 -0.40 5.22 -11.47
CA GLY A 149 0.11 6.50 -11.00
C GLY A 149 -0.93 7.30 -10.20
N ASP A 150 -2.17 7.39 -10.72
CA ASP A 150 -3.28 8.07 -10.03
C ASP A 150 -3.65 7.36 -8.72
N THR A 151 -3.63 6.03 -8.74
CA THR A 151 -3.89 5.19 -7.57
C THR A 151 -2.83 5.41 -6.48
N LEU A 152 -1.55 5.49 -6.86
CA LEU A 152 -0.45 5.82 -5.94
C LEU A 152 -0.61 7.24 -5.36
N THR A 153 -0.99 8.22 -6.18
CA THR A 153 -1.30 9.57 -5.71
C THR A 153 -2.45 9.57 -4.69
N LYS A 154 -3.53 8.82 -4.95
CA LYS A 154 -4.62 8.64 -3.98
C LYS A 154 -4.13 8.04 -2.67
N MET A 155 -3.25 7.03 -2.72
CA MET A 155 -2.64 6.41 -1.53
C MET A 155 -1.84 7.42 -0.72
N VAL A 156 -0.96 8.20 -1.36
CA VAL A 156 -0.15 9.23 -0.69
C VAL A 156 -1.03 10.31 -0.07
N ASN A 157 -1.98 10.86 -0.82
CA ASN A 157 -2.84 11.96 -0.36
C ASN A 157 -3.77 11.54 0.79
N SER A 158 -4.20 10.28 0.82
CA SER A 158 -5.03 9.75 1.90
C SER A 158 -4.23 9.18 3.07
N GLY A 159 -2.90 9.04 2.94
CA GLY A 159 -2.05 8.34 3.91
C GLY A 159 -2.34 6.84 4.00
N LEU A 160 -3.06 6.27 3.02
CA LEU A 160 -3.47 4.87 3.02
C LEU A 160 -2.53 4.02 2.17
N ARG A 161 -2.13 2.86 2.70
CA ARG A 161 -1.28 1.89 1.98
C ARG A 161 -2.06 0.89 1.13
N ARG A 162 -3.39 0.99 1.14
CA ARG A 162 -4.32 0.09 0.44
C ARG A 162 -5.57 0.85 0.03
N LEU A 163 -6.13 0.49 -1.12
CA LEU A 163 -7.37 1.05 -1.63
C LEU A 163 -8.28 -0.10 -2.08
N PRO A 164 -9.60 0.00 -1.81
CA PRO A 164 -10.56 -0.91 -2.41
C PRO A 164 -10.76 -0.56 -3.88
N ILE A 165 -10.90 -1.59 -4.70
CA ILE A 165 -11.27 -1.47 -6.11
C ILE A 165 -12.79 -1.59 -6.17
N VAL A 166 -13.43 -0.55 -6.69
CA VAL A 166 -14.89 -0.40 -6.67
C VAL A 166 -15.42 -0.25 -8.09
N GLU A 167 -16.44 -1.01 -8.41
CA GLU A 167 -17.21 -0.93 -9.66
C GLU A 167 -18.70 -0.91 -9.30
N ASN A 168 -19.47 0.03 -9.86
CA ASN A 168 -20.90 0.21 -9.54
C ASN A 168 -21.21 0.28 -8.02
N ASP A 169 -20.36 0.98 -7.25
CA ASP A 169 -20.37 1.05 -5.77
C ASP A 169 -20.07 -0.26 -5.02
N GLU A 170 -19.83 -1.36 -5.71
CA GLU A 170 -19.51 -2.65 -5.12
C GLU A 170 -18.00 -2.87 -5.04
N ILE A 171 -17.52 -3.38 -3.90
CA ILE A 171 -16.11 -3.78 -3.79
C ILE A 171 -15.87 -5.10 -4.53
N ILE A 172 -15.00 -5.04 -5.54
CA ILE A 172 -14.64 -6.19 -6.40
C ILE A 172 -13.21 -6.68 -6.19
N GLY A 173 -12.41 -5.91 -5.45
CA GLY A 173 -11.02 -6.26 -5.15
C GLY A 173 -10.36 -5.24 -4.22
N GLU A 174 -9.08 -5.44 -3.97
CA GLU A 174 -8.23 -4.45 -3.30
C GLU A 174 -6.86 -4.38 -3.97
N ILE A 175 -6.25 -3.21 -3.89
CA ILE A 175 -4.87 -3.00 -4.30
C ILE A 175 -4.06 -2.43 -3.14
N THR A 176 -2.84 -2.93 -2.96
CA THR A 176 -1.93 -2.51 -1.90
C THR A 176 -0.66 -1.92 -2.48
N ALA A 177 -0.04 -0.99 -1.76
CA ALA A 177 1.29 -0.49 -2.12
C ALA A 177 2.30 -1.64 -2.22
N HIS A 178 2.17 -2.66 -1.36
CA HIS A 178 3.01 -3.86 -1.41
C HIS A 178 2.88 -4.62 -2.73
N TYR A 179 1.66 -4.80 -3.24
CA TYR A 179 1.42 -5.43 -4.54
C TYR A 179 2.07 -4.64 -5.68
N ILE A 180 1.88 -3.32 -5.71
CA ILE A 180 2.46 -2.45 -6.73
C ILE A 180 4.00 -2.53 -6.69
N LEU A 181 4.60 -2.58 -5.50
CA LEU A 181 6.05 -2.76 -5.33
C LEU A 181 6.52 -4.14 -5.82
N GLN A 182 5.77 -5.22 -5.57
CA GLN A 182 6.11 -6.53 -6.11
C GLN A 182 6.05 -6.54 -7.64
N LYS A 183 5.04 -5.89 -8.23
CA LYS A 183 4.90 -5.76 -9.68
C LYS A 183 6.05 -4.96 -10.30
N LEU A 184 6.42 -3.86 -9.67
CA LEU A 184 7.56 -3.03 -10.07
C LEU A 184 8.89 -3.82 -10.06
N LEU A 185 9.05 -4.74 -9.10
CA LEU A 185 10.23 -5.60 -8.97
C LEU A 185 10.15 -6.87 -9.84
N GLY A 186 9.06 -7.10 -10.57
CA GLY A 186 8.87 -8.31 -11.38
C GLY A 186 8.78 -9.59 -10.55
N LYS A 187 8.35 -9.51 -9.28
CA LYS A 187 8.18 -10.68 -8.40
C LYS A 187 6.88 -11.45 -8.65
N ILE A 188 5.99 -10.87 -9.44
CA ILE A 188 4.64 -11.34 -9.80
C ILE A 188 4.25 -10.86 -11.21
#